data_AF-A0A0D1BNX7-F1
#
_entry.id   AF-A0A0D1BNX7-F1
#
_cell.length_a   1.000
_cell.length_b   1.000
_cell.length_c   1.000
_cell.angle_alpha   90.00
_cell.angle_beta   90.00
_cell.angle_gamma   90.00
#
_symmetry.space_group_name_H-M   'P 1'
#
loop_
_entity.id
_entity.type
_entity.pdbx_description
1 polymer ?
#
loop_
_entity_poly.entity_id
_entity_poly.type
_entity_poly.pdbx_seq_one_letter_code
_entity_poly.pdbx_strand_id
1 'polypeptide(L)'
;MKRLAATFLGVILFFTSIFILNYSLEKKINKFYSDDISAIYGSTVKDKGVILQKQSINKNNLLMYGSSELGVDIQQNPTKFFPNKENEFVVDIIGRGYCQSLKHGINFGALANKLDNRKGVFVVSLQWFTDLGIDADKFLMNFSEVQFYNTMNSKQVKKETKKKICNRVHNLVKGDKNFQHISIYCKLYSSDNPIENLLFIGMKPYYKLKELIAKTEDNIKSYKLVMKYKDKNKSKLNNHLNYIQWDKEYDKAEQQGRNRANNNEFYIYNEYFNKYFKSKLKELKNSSQNTDILNSGEFEDLNLMLDICKDINFKPVFILMPTNGRWYDYIGINKDKRAEFYKKVSNIIRKKGFEVYSYEEYEYEPYFMKDGMHLGWKGWLTVDETISKYYKKDRK
;
A
#
# COMPACT_ATOMS: atom_id res chain seq x y z
N MET A 1 -13.21 -1.45 -51.46
CA MET A 1 -11.76 -1.26 -51.22
C MET A 1 -11.42 0.08 -50.58
N LYS A 2 -11.76 1.25 -51.17
CA LYS A 2 -11.43 2.58 -50.61
C LYS A 2 -11.92 2.82 -49.16
N ARG A 3 -13.14 2.39 -48.82
CA ARG A 3 -13.69 2.52 -47.46
C ARG A 3 -12.95 1.66 -46.43
N LEU A 4 -12.62 0.41 -46.77
CA LEU A 4 -11.84 -0.49 -45.92
C LEU A 4 -10.41 0.05 -45.68
N ALA A 5 -9.77 0.59 -46.71
CA ALA A 5 -8.47 1.23 -46.59
C ALA A 5 -8.52 2.47 -45.68
N ALA A 6 -9.57 3.29 -45.79
CA ALA A 6 -9.78 4.45 -44.93
C ALA A 6 -10.01 4.05 -43.46
N THR A 7 -10.81 3.02 -43.19
CA THR A 7 -11.02 2.49 -41.83
C THR A 7 -9.72 1.96 -41.24
N PHE A 8 -8.96 1.18 -42.01
CA PHE A 8 -7.67 0.64 -41.58
C PHE A 8 -6.66 1.76 -41.27
N LEU A 9 -6.58 2.77 -42.14
CA LEU A 9 -5.76 3.95 -41.92
C LEU A 9 -6.18 4.71 -40.66
N GLY A 10 -7.49 4.88 -40.43
CA GLY A 10 -8.03 5.50 -39.23
C GLY A 10 -7.62 4.78 -37.94
N VAL A 11 -7.66 3.44 -37.94
CA VAL A 11 -7.22 2.63 -36.79
C VAL A 11 -5.72 2.82 -36.53
N ILE A 12 -4.88 2.80 -37.59
CA ILE A 12 -3.44 3.05 -37.46
C ILE A 12 -3.17 4.44 -36.89
N LEU A 13 -3.83 5.47 -37.42
CA LEU A 13 -3.68 6.85 -36.95
C LEU A 13 -4.10 7.00 -35.49
N PHE A 14 -5.18 6.34 -35.07
CA PHE A 14 -5.62 6.34 -33.67
C PHE A 14 -4.54 5.76 -32.74
N PHE A 15 -4.07 4.54 -33.01
CA PHE A 15 -3.03 3.91 -32.16
C PHE A 15 -1.71 4.68 -32.17
N THR A 16 -1.33 5.23 -33.33
CA THR A 16 -0.13 6.08 -33.46
C THR A 16 -0.25 7.36 -32.63
N SER A 17 -1.42 8.01 -32.66
CA SER A 17 -1.67 9.23 -31.88
C SER A 17 -1.63 8.96 -30.38
N ILE A 18 -2.24 7.86 -29.91
CA ILE A 18 -2.19 7.45 -28.51
C ILE A 18 -0.76 7.11 -28.08
N PHE A 19 0.02 6.46 -28.94
CA PHE A 19 1.44 6.19 -28.67
C PHE A 19 2.24 7.49 -28.50
N ILE A 20 2.11 8.44 -29.44
CA ILE A 20 2.79 9.75 -29.38
C ILE A 20 2.38 10.53 -28.12
N LEU A 21 1.08 10.52 -27.79
CA LEU A 21 0.57 11.17 -26.59
C LEU A 21 1.21 10.59 -25.33
N ASN A 22 1.18 9.26 -25.17
CA ASN A 22 1.79 8.60 -24.02
C ASN A 22 3.28 8.91 -23.93
N TYR A 23 4.02 8.77 -25.02
CA TYR A 23 5.45 9.08 -25.04
C TYR A 23 5.75 10.53 -24.60
N SER A 24 4.97 11.49 -25.11
CA SER A 24 5.09 12.91 -24.73
C SER A 24 4.78 13.15 -23.25
N LEU A 25 3.72 12.52 -22.72
CA LEU A 25 3.35 12.60 -21.31
C LEU A 25 4.42 11.99 -20.40
N GLU A 26 4.89 10.79 -20.71
CA GLU A 26 5.92 10.08 -19.93
C GLU A 26 7.22 10.90 -19.87
N LYS A 27 7.65 11.49 -21.00
CA LYS A 27 8.81 12.37 -21.06
C LYS A 27 8.65 13.61 -20.16
N LYS A 28 7.47 14.24 -20.17
CA LYS A 28 7.19 15.40 -19.31
C LYS A 28 7.10 15.02 -17.83
N ILE A 29 6.46 13.89 -17.50
CA ILE A 29 6.38 13.36 -16.14
C ILE A 29 7.78 13.14 -15.60
N ASN A 30 8.65 12.44 -16.34
CA ASN A 30 10.03 12.21 -15.93
C ASN A 30 10.80 13.53 -15.71
N LYS A 31 10.65 14.50 -16.62
CA LYS A 31 11.34 15.80 -16.53
C LYS A 31 10.93 16.61 -15.29
N PHE A 32 9.66 16.57 -14.91
CA PHE A 32 9.09 17.47 -13.91
C PHE A 32 8.77 16.80 -12.57
N TYR A 33 9.03 15.50 -12.42
CA TYR A 33 8.76 14.76 -11.19
C TYR A 33 9.52 15.35 -9.98
N SER A 34 8.79 15.61 -8.90
CA SER A 34 9.32 16.04 -7.60
C SER A 34 9.12 14.94 -6.55
N ASP A 35 10.08 14.79 -5.64
CA ASP A 35 9.97 13.85 -4.52
C ASP A 35 8.89 14.28 -3.50
N ASP A 36 8.43 15.53 -3.54
CA ASP A 36 7.26 15.95 -2.73
C ASP A 36 6.03 15.08 -3.02
N ILE A 37 5.94 14.50 -4.22
CA ILE A 37 4.86 13.61 -4.63
C ILE A 37 4.91 12.30 -3.83
N SER A 38 6.10 11.80 -3.48
CA SER A 38 6.33 10.58 -2.71
C SER A 38 5.68 10.65 -1.31
N ALA A 39 5.71 11.83 -0.69
CA ALA A 39 5.17 12.07 0.65
C ALA A 39 3.65 12.33 0.67
N ILE A 40 2.96 12.39 -0.48
CA ILE A 40 1.52 12.67 -0.51
C ILE A 40 0.73 11.43 -0.07
N TYR A 41 0.19 11.48 1.15
CA TYR A 41 -0.75 10.47 1.63
C TYR A 41 -2.08 10.51 0.87
N GLY A 42 -2.61 9.33 0.53
CA GLY A 42 -3.96 9.17 -0.02
C GLY A 42 -4.16 9.67 -1.46
N SER A 43 -3.07 9.93 -2.18
CA SER A 43 -3.14 10.34 -3.58
C SER A 43 -3.58 9.16 -4.46
N THR A 44 -4.85 9.14 -4.86
CA THR A 44 -5.37 8.09 -5.76
C THR A 44 -4.63 8.05 -7.09
N VAL A 45 -4.08 9.17 -7.56
CA VAL A 45 -3.25 9.22 -8.77
C VAL A 45 -1.94 8.46 -8.55
N LYS A 46 -1.28 8.65 -7.41
CA LYS A 46 -0.01 7.96 -7.10
C LYS A 46 -0.23 6.49 -6.74
N ASP A 47 -1.14 6.23 -5.81
CA ASP A 47 -1.29 4.91 -5.19
C ASP A 47 -1.94 3.88 -6.13
N LYS A 48 -2.81 4.34 -7.04
CA LYS A 48 -3.38 3.50 -8.12
C LYS A 48 -2.59 3.56 -9.41
N GLY A 49 -1.76 4.59 -9.61
CA GLY A 49 -0.92 4.72 -10.79
C GLY A 49 0.29 3.79 -10.76
N VAL A 50 1.02 3.73 -11.87
CA VAL A 50 2.27 2.97 -11.99
C VAL A 50 3.42 3.90 -12.33
N ILE A 51 3.19 4.93 -13.15
CA ILE A 51 4.29 5.77 -13.63
C ILE A 51 4.95 6.62 -12.53
N LEU A 52 4.19 7.19 -11.61
CA LEU A 52 4.76 8.01 -10.53
C LEU A 52 5.58 7.17 -9.56
N GLN A 53 5.12 5.96 -9.24
CA GLN A 53 5.88 5.02 -8.40
C GLN A 53 7.16 4.58 -9.12
N LYS A 54 7.13 4.35 -10.45
CA LYS A 54 8.35 4.11 -11.23
C LYS A 54 9.34 5.28 -11.16
N GLN A 55 8.88 6.53 -11.17
CA GLN A 55 9.79 7.67 -11.02
C GLN A 55 10.41 7.73 -9.63
N SER A 56 9.62 7.49 -8.58
CA SER A 56 10.11 7.37 -7.21
C SER A 56 11.21 6.32 -7.08
N ILE A 57 10.98 5.11 -7.64
CA ILE A 57 11.97 4.02 -7.66
C ILE A 57 13.25 4.42 -8.43
N ASN A 58 13.10 5.12 -9.57
CA ASN A 58 14.25 5.58 -10.35
C ASN A 58 15.14 6.57 -9.58
N LYS A 59 14.57 7.29 -8.60
CA LYS A 59 15.28 8.21 -7.72
C LYS A 59 15.81 7.55 -6.44
N ASN A 60 15.71 6.22 -6.35
CA ASN A 60 16.11 5.42 -5.18
C ASN A 60 15.39 5.82 -3.89
N ASN A 61 14.15 6.32 -4.00
CA ASN A 61 13.30 6.53 -2.83
C ASN A 61 12.95 5.17 -2.18
N LEU A 62 12.78 5.18 -0.86
CA LEU A 62 12.34 4.01 -0.11
C LEU A 62 10.82 3.89 -0.22
N LEU A 63 10.34 2.82 -0.84
CA LEU A 63 8.91 2.54 -0.88
C LEU A 63 8.44 2.00 0.48
N MET A 64 7.38 2.59 1.00
CA MET A 64 6.74 2.19 2.25
C MET A 64 5.25 1.99 2.02
N TYR A 65 4.77 0.77 2.25
CA TYR A 65 3.41 0.35 1.96
C TYR A 65 2.60 0.15 3.25
N GLY A 66 1.31 0.42 3.16
CA GLY A 66 0.42 0.40 4.31
C GLY A 66 -1.00 0.86 3.96
N SER A 67 -1.75 1.28 4.96
CA SER A 67 -3.11 1.79 4.86
C SER A 67 -3.24 3.20 5.46
N SER A 68 -4.14 3.41 6.41
CA SER A 68 -4.44 4.73 6.99
C SER A 68 -3.40 5.23 7.98
N GLU A 69 -2.61 4.33 8.57
CA GLU A 69 -1.52 4.65 9.48
C GLU A 69 -0.48 5.58 8.83
N LEU A 70 -0.24 5.42 7.52
CA LEU A 70 0.70 6.27 6.77
C LEU A 70 0.29 7.74 6.76
N GLY A 71 -0.99 8.04 6.95
CA GLY A 71 -1.55 9.38 6.98
C GLY A 71 -1.52 10.06 8.34
N VAL A 72 -0.94 9.44 9.36
CA VAL A 72 -0.84 10.04 10.69
C VAL A 72 0.05 11.27 10.67
N ASP A 73 -0.56 12.43 10.95
CA ASP A 73 0.09 13.74 10.91
C ASP A 73 0.82 14.08 12.22
N ILE A 74 1.97 13.44 12.45
CA ILE A 74 2.90 13.73 13.55
C ILE A 74 4.32 13.95 13.02
N GLN A 75 5.21 14.56 13.82
CA GLN A 75 6.58 14.86 13.38
C GLN A 75 7.41 13.61 13.13
N GLN A 76 7.10 12.54 13.87
CA GLN A 76 7.75 11.24 13.81
C GLN A 76 7.29 10.40 12.61
N ASN A 77 6.35 10.87 11.78
CA ASN A 77 5.98 10.13 10.58
C ASN A 77 7.20 10.01 9.64
N PRO A 78 7.49 8.83 9.06
CA PRO A 78 8.67 8.61 8.22
C PRO A 78 8.85 9.63 7.09
N THR A 79 7.75 10.14 6.52
CA THR A 79 7.79 11.16 5.45
C THR A 79 8.29 12.54 5.89
N LYS A 80 8.30 12.80 7.20
CA LYS A 80 8.80 14.03 7.82
C LYS A 80 10.12 13.79 8.54
N PHE A 81 10.39 12.55 8.92
CA PHE A 81 11.60 12.15 9.62
C PHE A 81 12.78 11.92 8.67
N PHE A 82 12.51 11.42 7.45
CA PHE A 82 13.50 11.22 6.39
C PHE A 82 13.33 12.26 5.25
N PRO A 83 14.42 12.61 4.54
CA PRO A 83 15.79 12.11 4.71
C PRO A 83 16.48 12.69 5.96
N ASN A 84 17.48 11.98 6.45
CA ASN A 84 18.38 12.45 7.52
C ASN A 84 19.84 12.14 7.16
N LYS A 85 20.80 12.55 8.00
CA LYS A 85 22.24 12.45 7.66
C LYS A 85 22.78 11.02 7.56
N GLU A 86 22.09 10.04 8.14
CA GLU A 86 22.48 8.62 8.01
C GLU A 86 21.71 7.89 6.89
N ASN A 87 20.56 8.42 6.48
CA ASN A 87 19.66 7.83 5.52
C ASN A 87 19.10 8.92 4.58
N GLU A 88 19.74 9.08 3.42
CA GLU A 88 19.43 10.16 2.46
C GLU A 88 18.26 9.86 1.51
N PHE A 89 17.57 8.73 1.67
CA PHE A 89 16.40 8.42 0.84
C PHE A 89 15.17 9.22 1.28
N VAL A 90 14.32 9.57 0.31
CA VAL A 90 12.95 10.02 0.58
C VAL A 90 12.05 8.79 0.75
N VAL A 91 11.13 8.85 1.71
CA VAL A 91 10.11 7.80 1.89
C VAL A 91 8.93 8.08 0.96
N ASP A 92 8.60 7.12 0.09
CA ASP A 92 7.40 7.12 -0.75
C ASP A 92 6.33 6.23 -0.11
N ILE A 93 5.34 6.87 0.51
CA ILE A 93 4.26 6.17 1.22
C ILE A 93 3.13 5.79 0.26
N ILE A 94 2.94 4.50 0.01
CA ILE A 94 1.92 3.99 -0.91
C ILE A 94 0.83 3.30 -0.10
N GLY A 95 -0.32 3.96 0.02
CA GLY A 95 -1.40 3.43 0.83
C GLY A 95 -2.39 4.48 1.31
N ARG A 96 -3.59 3.98 1.59
CA ARG A 96 -4.66 4.72 2.27
C ARG A 96 -5.62 3.74 2.92
N GLY A 97 -6.61 4.24 3.65
CA GLY A 97 -7.67 3.42 4.22
C GLY A 97 -8.18 2.36 3.24
N TYR A 98 -8.26 1.11 3.73
CA TYR A 98 -8.66 -0.10 2.98
C TYR A 98 -7.68 -0.60 1.91
N CYS A 99 -6.42 -0.13 1.88
CA CYS A 99 -5.35 -0.81 1.16
C CYS A 99 -4.78 -1.93 2.03
N GLN A 100 -5.05 -3.18 1.65
CA GLN A 100 -4.60 -4.40 2.34
C GLN A 100 -3.70 -5.26 1.43
N SER A 101 -3.37 -6.49 1.83
CA SER A 101 -2.33 -7.32 1.21
C SER A 101 -2.57 -7.57 -0.29
N LEU A 102 -3.78 -7.96 -0.70
CA LEU A 102 -4.06 -8.23 -2.12
C LEU A 102 -3.81 -7.01 -3.02
N LYS A 103 -4.28 -5.83 -2.58
CA LYS A 103 -4.15 -4.59 -3.35
C LYS A 103 -2.68 -4.20 -3.53
N HIS A 104 -1.86 -4.42 -2.51
CA HIS A 104 -0.42 -4.17 -2.57
C HIS A 104 0.31 -5.24 -3.37
N GLY A 105 -0.05 -6.51 -3.24
CA GLY A 105 0.47 -7.59 -4.10
C GLY A 105 0.27 -7.31 -5.59
N ILE A 106 -0.92 -6.86 -5.99
CA ILE A 106 -1.19 -6.44 -7.38
C ILE A 106 -0.36 -5.20 -7.75
N ASN A 107 -0.07 -4.29 -6.82
CA ASN A 107 0.85 -3.18 -7.09
C ASN A 107 2.29 -3.67 -7.33
N PHE A 108 2.78 -4.62 -6.52
CA PHE A 108 4.12 -5.17 -6.65
C PHE A 108 4.30 -5.87 -8.00
N GLY A 109 3.33 -6.71 -8.38
CA GLY A 109 3.33 -7.38 -9.69
C GLY A 109 3.36 -6.41 -10.86
N ALA A 110 2.69 -5.26 -10.74
CA ALA A 110 2.68 -4.20 -11.76
C ALA A 110 4.03 -3.49 -11.91
N LEU A 111 4.87 -3.55 -10.86
CA LEU A 111 6.19 -2.94 -10.77
C LEU A 111 7.33 -3.96 -10.83
N ALA A 112 7.06 -5.23 -11.12
CA ALA A 112 8.00 -6.36 -11.05
C ALA A 112 9.43 -6.02 -11.53
N ASN A 113 9.58 -5.55 -12.78
CA ASN A 113 10.89 -5.21 -13.35
C ASN A 113 11.68 -4.13 -12.58
N LYS A 114 10.99 -3.27 -11.82
CA LYS A 114 11.60 -2.18 -11.03
C LYS A 114 11.83 -2.56 -9.57
N LEU A 115 11.11 -3.57 -9.08
CA LEU A 115 11.23 -4.09 -7.71
C LEU A 115 12.13 -5.31 -7.59
N ASP A 116 12.57 -5.89 -8.70
CA ASP A 116 13.53 -7.00 -8.72
C ASP A 116 14.79 -6.65 -7.92
N ASN A 117 15.07 -7.50 -6.92
CA ASN A 117 16.15 -7.39 -5.94
C ASN A 117 16.12 -6.09 -5.14
N ARG A 118 14.98 -5.40 -5.07
CA ARG A 118 14.83 -4.19 -4.26
C ARG A 118 14.28 -4.50 -2.88
N LYS A 119 14.69 -3.68 -1.93
CA LYS A 119 14.14 -3.63 -0.58
C LYS A 119 13.03 -2.57 -0.50
N GLY A 120 12.10 -2.73 0.44
CA GLY A 120 11.04 -1.76 0.76
C GLY A 120 10.42 -2.08 2.12
N VAL A 121 9.51 -1.24 2.62
CA VAL A 121 8.86 -1.46 3.93
C VAL A 121 7.40 -1.79 3.72
N PHE A 122 6.88 -2.77 4.43
CA PHE A 122 5.45 -3.12 4.42
C PHE A 122 4.91 -3.15 5.85
N VAL A 123 4.00 -2.24 6.15
CA VAL A 123 3.33 -2.16 7.46
C VAL A 123 2.11 -3.07 7.45
N VAL A 124 1.97 -3.91 8.48
CA VAL A 124 0.87 -4.87 8.66
C VAL A 124 0.07 -4.49 9.90
N SER A 125 -1.25 -4.47 9.77
CA SER A 125 -2.16 -4.07 10.85
C SER A 125 -3.15 -5.18 11.20
N LEU A 126 -3.46 -5.37 12.48
CA LEU A 126 -4.41 -6.38 12.97
C LEU A 126 -5.81 -6.19 12.39
N GLN A 127 -6.25 -4.94 12.20
CA GLN A 127 -7.61 -4.61 11.76
C GLN A 127 -7.91 -5.07 10.33
N TRP A 128 -6.90 -5.54 9.58
CA TRP A 128 -7.13 -6.11 8.25
C TRP A 128 -7.63 -7.56 8.32
N PHE A 129 -7.33 -8.24 9.44
CA PHE A 129 -7.60 -9.66 9.66
C PHE A 129 -8.84 -9.90 10.53
N THR A 130 -9.67 -8.88 10.71
CA THR A 130 -10.94 -9.03 11.42
C THR A 130 -11.97 -9.71 10.53
N ASP A 131 -12.66 -10.68 11.09
CA ASP A 131 -13.78 -11.39 10.47
C ASP A 131 -13.42 -11.88 9.06
N LEU A 132 -14.25 -11.61 8.04
CA LEU A 132 -14.04 -12.12 6.68
C LEU A 132 -12.87 -11.48 5.91
N GLY A 133 -12.22 -10.44 6.45
CA GLY A 133 -11.20 -9.65 5.76
C GLY A 133 -11.82 -8.52 4.94
N ILE A 134 -11.18 -8.13 3.83
CA ILE A 134 -11.66 -6.99 3.02
C ILE A 134 -12.99 -7.26 2.32
N ASP A 135 -13.94 -6.34 2.51
CA ASP A 135 -15.20 -6.31 1.77
C ASP A 135 -14.99 -5.82 0.31
N ALA A 136 -15.90 -6.25 -0.57
CA ALA A 136 -15.86 -5.92 -1.99
C ALA A 136 -15.85 -4.40 -2.27
N ASP A 137 -16.75 -3.65 -1.63
CA ASP A 137 -16.84 -2.19 -1.80
C ASP A 137 -15.54 -1.49 -1.35
N LYS A 138 -14.96 -1.93 -0.23
CA LYS A 138 -13.68 -1.41 0.29
C LYS A 138 -12.50 -1.73 -0.63
N PHE A 139 -12.44 -2.94 -1.19
CA PHE A 139 -11.44 -3.29 -2.17
C PHE A 139 -11.54 -2.40 -3.43
N LEU A 140 -12.75 -2.21 -3.94
CA LEU A 140 -13.01 -1.41 -5.15
C LEU A 140 -12.62 0.06 -4.99
N MET A 141 -12.69 0.62 -3.77
CA MET A 141 -12.19 1.97 -3.49
C MET A 141 -10.72 2.13 -3.87
N ASN A 142 -9.91 1.08 -3.77
CA ASN A 142 -8.47 1.11 -4.02
C ASN A 142 -8.01 0.32 -5.24
N PHE A 143 -8.86 -0.54 -5.83
CA PHE A 143 -8.53 -1.31 -7.02
C PHE A 143 -8.08 -0.43 -8.20
N SER A 144 -7.11 -0.93 -8.97
CA SER A 144 -6.48 -0.24 -10.10
C SER A 144 -6.35 -1.19 -11.29
N GLU A 145 -7.05 -0.88 -12.37
CA GLU A 145 -6.99 -1.67 -13.61
C GLU A 145 -5.59 -1.64 -14.25
N VAL A 146 -4.91 -0.49 -14.25
CA VAL A 146 -3.56 -0.39 -14.83
C VAL A 146 -2.56 -1.27 -14.06
N GLN A 147 -2.68 -1.37 -12.74
CA GLN A 147 -1.84 -2.26 -11.94
C GLN A 147 -2.22 -3.73 -12.16
N PHE A 148 -3.52 -4.03 -12.25
CA PHE A 148 -3.99 -5.37 -12.58
C PHE A 148 -3.46 -5.85 -13.93
N TYR A 149 -3.69 -5.11 -15.03
CA TYR A 149 -3.20 -5.52 -16.35
C TYR A 149 -1.68 -5.65 -16.39
N ASN A 150 -0.94 -4.71 -15.80
CA ASN A 150 0.53 -4.80 -15.73
C ASN A 150 1.00 -6.05 -14.96
N THR A 151 0.32 -6.43 -13.89
CA THR A 151 0.60 -7.68 -13.15
C THR A 151 0.33 -8.90 -14.01
N MET A 152 -0.83 -8.96 -14.67
CA MET A 152 -1.19 -10.10 -15.51
C MET A 152 -0.29 -10.24 -16.74
N ASN A 153 0.29 -9.13 -17.22
CA ASN A 153 1.26 -9.10 -18.31
C ASN A 153 2.72 -9.28 -17.85
N SER A 154 3.01 -9.18 -16.55
CA SER A 154 4.36 -9.33 -16.03
C SER A 154 4.91 -10.73 -16.30
N LYS A 155 6.10 -10.84 -16.89
CA LYS A 155 6.74 -12.15 -17.14
C LYS A 155 7.30 -12.79 -15.87
N GLN A 156 7.56 -12.00 -14.83
CA GLN A 156 8.12 -12.47 -13.56
C GLN A 156 7.06 -13.13 -12.67
N VAL A 157 5.83 -12.59 -12.66
CA VAL A 157 4.72 -13.18 -11.91
C VAL A 157 4.31 -14.50 -12.56
N LYS A 158 4.38 -15.59 -11.81
CA LYS A 158 4.12 -16.94 -12.34
C LYS A 158 2.65 -17.10 -12.72
N LYS A 159 2.39 -18.02 -13.66
CA LYS A 159 1.03 -18.34 -14.13
C LYS A 159 0.12 -18.78 -12.97
N GLU A 160 0.64 -19.58 -12.04
CA GLU A 160 -0.13 -20.06 -10.88
C GLU A 160 -0.52 -18.90 -9.93
N THR A 161 0.43 -18.03 -9.61
CA THR A 161 0.18 -16.81 -8.83
C THR A 161 -0.86 -15.91 -9.51
N LYS A 162 -0.78 -15.76 -10.84
CA LYS A 162 -1.78 -15.05 -11.63
C LYS A 162 -3.18 -15.68 -11.56
N LYS A 163 -3.29 -17.01 -11.59
CA LYS A 163 -4.58 -17.71 -11.38
C LYS A 163 -5.16 -17.39 -10.01
N LYS A 164 -4.34 -17.43 -8.95
CA LYS A 164 -4.76 -17.05 -7.57
C LYS A 164 -5.23 -15.60 -7.49
N ILE A 165 -4.49 -14.66 -8.10
CA ILE A 165 -4.91 -13.25 -8.22
C ILE A 165 -6.27 -13.16 -8.91
N CYS A 166 -6.44 -13.82 -10.06
CA CYS A 166 -7.71 -13.80 -10.80
C CYS A 166 -8.87 -14.36 -9.98
N ASN A 167 -8.69 -15.49 -9.31
CA ASN A 167 -9.75 -16.08 -8.48
C ASN A 167 -10.20 -15.13 -7.36
N ARG A 168 -9.23 -14.52 -6.66
CA ARG A 168 -9.54 -13.59 -5.57
C ARG A 168 -10.16 -12.29 -6.08
N VAL A 169 -9.61 -11.69 -7.14
CA VAL A 169 -10.15 -10.47 -7.76
C VAL A 169 -11.56 -10.72 -8.30
N HIS A 170 -11.80 -11.83 -8.99
CA HIS A 170 -13.13 -12.21 -9.48
C HIS A 170 -14.17 -12.18 -8.35
N ASN A 171 -13.87 -12.81 -7.21
CA ASN A 171 -14.78 -12.84 -6.08
C ASN A 171 -15.12 -11.46 -5.52
N LEU A 172 -14.16 -10.53 -5.53
CA LEU A 172 -14.34 -9.17 -5.02
C LEU A 172 -15.02 -8.22 -6.02
N VAL A 173 -14.91 -8.47 -7.34
CA VAL A 173 -15.43 -7.54 -8.36
C VAL A 173 -16.66 -8.04 -9.12
N LYS A 174 -17.04 -9.32 -8.99
CA LYS A 174 -18.14 -9.93 -9.76
C LYS A 174 -19.49 -9.24 -9.62
N GLY A 175 -19.75 -8.56 -8.50
CA GLY A 175 -21.00 -7.84 -8.24
C GLY A 175 -21.04 -6.41 -8.78
N ASP A 176 -19.90 -5.83 -9.19
CA ASP A 176 -19.83 -4.43 -9.62
C ASP A 176 -19.93 -4.28 -11.15
N LYS A 177 -20.87 -3.46 -11.61
CA LYS A 177 -21.14 -3.25 -13.04
C LYS A 177 -19.97 -2.61 -13.78
N ASN A 178 -19.17 -1.76 -13.12
CA ASN A 178 -18.03 -1.07 -13.72
C ASN A 178 -16.83 -2.00 -13.91
N PHE A 179 -16.77 -3.13 -13.19
CA PHE A 179 -15.65 -4.08 -13.22
C PHE A 179 -16.03 -5.46 -13.78
N GLN A 180 -17.17 -5.56 -14.48
CA GLN A 180 -17.58 -6.81 -15.14
C GLN A 180 -16.53 -7.32 -16.13
N HIS A 181 -15.85 -6.45 -16.86
CA HIS A 181 -14.80 -6.85 -17.80
C HIS A 181 -13.59 -7.47 -17.10
N ILE A 182 -13.25 -7.02 -15.88
CA ILE A 182 -12.21 -7.61 -15.02
C ILE A 182 -12.68 -8.94 -14.45
N SER A 183 -13.94 -9.03 -14.01
CA SER A 183 -14.55 -10.28 -13.55
C SER A 183 -14.49 -11.37 -14.63
N ILE A 184 -14.89 -11.03 -15.86
CA ILE A 184 -14.84 -11.93 -17.03
C ILE A 184 -13.39 -12.26 -17.37
N TYR A 185 -12.48 -11.29 -17.36
CA TYR A 185 -11.05 -11.53 -17.59
C TYR A 185 -10.54 -12.61 -16.65
N CYS A 186 -10.83 -12.46 -15.36
CA CYS A 186 -10.36 -13.37 -14.33
C CYS A 186 -10.97 -14.77 -14.46
N LYS A 187 -12.28 -14.86 -14.72
CA LYS A 187 -12.96 -16.13 -14.95
C LYS A 187 -12.33 -16.88 -16.13
N LEU A 188 -12.14 -16.20 -17.26
CA LEU A 188 -11.57 -16.79 -18.46
C LEU A 188 -10.09 -17.16 -18.29
N TYR A 189 -9.31 -16.31 -17.61
CA TYR A 189 -7.88 -16.57 -17.36
C TYR A 189 -7.65 -17.80 -16.48
N SER A 190 -8.50 -18.00 -15.47
CA SER A 190 -8.38 -19.12 -14.53
C SER A 190 -8.98 -20.43 -15.04
N SER A 191 -9.72 -20.41 -16.15
CA SER A 191 -10.42 -21.58 -16.67
C SER A 191 -9.50 -22.60 -17.33
N ASP A 192 -9.76 -23.88 -17.06
CA ASP A 192 -9.14 -25.01 -17.76
C ASP A 192 -10.02 -25.52 -18.92
N ASN A 193 -11.18 -24.90 -19.19
CA ASN A 193 -12.06 -25.26 -20.30
C ASN A 193 -11.51 -24.78 -21.65
N PRO A 194 -11.36 -25.66 -22.67
CA PRO A 194 -10.84 -25.27 -23.99
C PRO A 194 -11.63 -24.17 -24.70
N ILE A 195 -12.96 -24.14 -24.56
CA ILE A 195 -13.84 -23.13 -25.18
C ILE A 195 -13.61 -21.77 -24.53
N GLU A 196 -13.57 -21.71 -23.20
CA GLU A 196 -13.30 -20.46 -22.47
C GLU A 196 -11.88 -19.94 -22.75
N ASN A 197 -10.91 -20.85 -22.92
CA ASN A 197 -9.56 -20.50 -23.36
C ASN A 197 -9.55 -19.89 -24.78
N LEU A 198 -10.30 -20.47 -25.72
CA LEU A 198 -10.43 -19.91 -27.07
C LEU A 198 -11.11 -18.53 -27.05
N LEU A 199 -12.16 -18.37 -26.23
CA LEU A 199 -12.80 -17.06 -26.01
C LEU A 199 -11.81 -16.04 -25.43
N PHE A 200 -10.99 -16.44 -24.44
CA PHE A 200 -9.97 -15.56 -23.86
C PHE A 200 -8.96 -15.09 -24.90
N ILE A 201 -8.51 -15.99 -25.79
CA ILE A 201 -7.61 -15.65 -26.91
C ILE A 201 -8.31 -14.63 -27.83
N GLY A 202 -9.57 -14.87 -28.20
CA GLY A 202 -10.35 -13.95 -29.02
C GLY A 202 -10.54 -12.56 -28.39
N MET A 203 -10.64 -12.48 -27.06
CA MET A 203 -10.80 -11.22 -26.31
C MET A 203 -9.48 -10.47 -26.05
N LYS A 204 -8.31 -11.03 -26.37
CA LYS A 204 -7.02 -10.35 -26.15
C LYS A 204 -6.93 -8.94 -26.75
N PRO A 205 -7.41 -8.67 -28.00
CA PRO A 205 -7.40 -7.31 -28.55
C PRO A 205 -8.22 -6.33 -27.72
N TYR A 206 -9.38 -6.75 -27.21
CA TYR A 206 -10.21 -5.93 -26.33
C TYR A 206 -9.48 -5.58 -25.03
N TYR A 207 -8.85 -6.56 -24.37
CA TYR A 207 -8.12 -6.31 -23.14
C TYR A 207 -6.84 -5.49 -23.35
N LYS A 208 -6.15 -5.64 -24.48
CA LYS A 208 -5.04 -4.75 -24.86
C LYS A 208 -5.50 -3.31 -25.04
N LEU A 209 -6.69 -3.08 -25.61
CA LEU A 209 -7.25 -1.74 -25.71
C LEU A 209 -7.60 -1.17 -24.32
N LYS A 210 -8.21 -1.98 -23.43
CA LYS A 210 -8.49 -1.58 -22.04
C LYS A 210 -7.21 -1.22 -21.27
N GLU A 211 -6.17 -2.02 -21.42
CA GLU A 211 -4.85 -1.74 -20.84
C GLU A 211 -4.27 -0.42 -21.36
N LEU A 212 -4.33 -0.18 -22.68
CA LEU A 212 -3.85 1.07 -23.29
C LEU A 212 -4.61 2.29 -22.76
N ILE A 213 -5.93 2.18 -22.61
CA ILE A 213 -6.77 3.24 -22.03
C ILE A 213 -6.36 3.48 -20.57
N ALA A 214 -6.28 2.43 -19.75
CA ALA A 214 -5.89 2.54 -18.34
C ALA A 214 -4.50 3.17 -18.17
N LYS A 215 -3.53 2.78 -19.01
CA LYS A 215 -2.18 3.38 -19.06
C LYS A 215 -2.24 4.86 -19.46
N THR A 216 -3.02 5.20 -20.48
CA THR A 216 -3.14 6.59 -20.96
C THR A 216 -3.79 7.48 -19.90
N GLU A 217 -4.81 6.98 -19.19
CA GLU A 217 -5.41 7.69 -18.07
C GLU A 217 -4.42 7.90 -16.91
N ASP A 218 -3.63 6.88 -16.55
CA ASP A 218 -2.56 7.01 -15.54
C ASP A 218 -1.59 8.12 -15.93
N ASN A 219 -1.11 8.13 -17.18
CA ASN A 219 -0.20 9.14 -17.69
C ASN A 219 -0.82 10.55 -17.70
N ILE A 220 -2.08 10.71 -18.10
CA ILE A 220 -2.75 12.02 -18.09
C ILE A 220 -2.91 12.55 -16.67
N LYS A 221 -3.41 11.71 -15.74
CA LYS A 221 -3.62 12.10 -14.33
C LYS A 221 -2.29 12.40 -13.65
N SER A 222 -1.27 11.59 -13.89
CA SER A 222 0.09 11.77 -13.39
C SER A 222 0.74 13.05 -13.91
N TYR A 223 0.61 13.35 -15.19
CA TYR A 223 1.09 14.61 -15.76
C TYR A 223 0.44 15.83 -15.09
N LYS A 224 -0.89 15.81 -14.92
CA LYS A 224 -1.62 16.88 -14.23
C LYS A 224 -1.12 17.08 -12.80
N LEU A 225 -0.85 15.99 -12.06
CA LEU A 225 -0.32 16.07 -10.70
C LEU A 225 1.10 16.64 -10.71
N VAL A 226 2.00 16.09 -11.51
CA VAL A 226 3.40 16.53 -11.59
C VAL A 226 3.52 18.01 -11.93
N MET A 227 2.68 18.53 -12.84
CA MET A 227 2.70 19.95 -13.20
C MET A 227 2.33 20.88 -12.04
N LYS A 228 1.59 20.41 -11.02
CA LYS A 228 1.32 21.17 -9.79
C LYS A 228 2.55 21.27 -8.87
N TYR A 229 3.48 20.32 -8.97
CA TYR A 229 4.68 20.20 -8.14
C TYR A 229 5.98 20.48 -8.91
N LYS A 230 5.88 21.02 -10.14
CA LYS A 230 7.05 21.26 -11.01
C LYS A 230 8.02 22.32 -10.45
N ASP A 231 7.53 23.20 -9.59
CA ASP A 231 8.30 24.31 -9.04
C ASP A 231 9.10 23.85 -7.83
N LYS A 232 10.40 23.61 -8.04
CA LYS A 232 11.30 23.09 -7.01
C LYS A 232 11.47 24.05 -5.83
N ASN A 233 11.27 25.35 -6.03
CA ASN A 233 11.39 26.33 -4.96
C ASN A 233 10.25 26.21 -3.92
N LYS A 234 9.21 25.42 -4.23
CA LYS A 234 8.07 25.15 -3.34
C LYS A 234 8.13 23.77 -2.68
N SER A 235 9.26 23.07 -2.79
CA SER A 235 9.41 21.77 -2.15
C SER A 235 9.24 21.89 -0.63
N LYS A 236 8.49 20.95 -0.06
CA LYS A 236 8.19 20.86 1.37
C LYS A 236 9.00 19.78 2.07
N LEU A 237 9.81 19.04 1.32
CA LEU A 237 10.70 18.04 1.89
C LEU A 237 11.75 18.71 2.77
N ASN A 238 12.13 17.99 3.83
CA ASN A 238 13.17 18.46 4.71
C ASN A 238 14.51 18.43 3.96
N ASN A 239 15.04 19.63 3.65
CA ASN A 239 16.35 19.77 3.01
C ASN A 239 17.49 19.82 4.04
N HIS A 240 17.18 19.81 5.35
CA HIS A 240 18.17 19.81 6.43
C HIS A 240 18.44 18.39 6.92
N LEU A 241 19.55 17.82 6.45
CA LEU A 241 20.03 16.51 6.88
C LEU A 241 20.70 16.63 8.26
N ASN A 242 19.97 16.26 9.30
CA ASN A 242 20.47 16.26 10.68
C ASN A 242 20.87 14.85 11.13
N TYR A 243 21.83 14.75 12.06
CA TYR A 243 22.03 13.53 12.81
C TYR A 243 20.91 13.35 13.82
N ILE A 244 20.39 12.13 13.93
CA ILE A 244 19.34 11.80 14.88
C ILE A 244 19.97 11.46 16.24
N GLN A 245 19.52 12.15 17.28
CA GLN A 245 19.79 11.76 18.67
C GLN A 245 18.56 11.03 19.19
N TRP A 246 18.55 9.71 19.06
CA TRP A 246 17.37 8.87 19.29
C TRP A 246 16.75 9.12 20.67
N ASP A 247 17.54 9.12 21.74
CA ASP A 247 17.05 9.38 23.11
C ASP A 247 16.29 10.71 23.21
N LYS A 248 16.81 11.78 22.59
CA LYS A 248 16.13 13.09 22.58
C LYS A 248 14.84 13.08 21.76
N GLU A 249 14.80 12.35 20.65
CA GLU A 249 13.56 12.23 19.87
C GLU A 249 12.51 11.40 20.63
N TYR A 250 12.91 10.38 21.39
CA TYR A 250 12.02 9.63 22.27
C TYR A 250 11.50 10.48 23.44
N ASP A 251 12.35 11.29 24.09
CA ASP A 251 11.93 12.25 25.13
C ASP A 251 10.90 13.26 24.57
N LYS A 252 11.16 13.75 23.36
CA LYS A 252 10.25 14.67 22.66
C LYS A 252 8.93 13.99 22.29
N ALA A 253 8.97 12.75 21.81
CA ALA A 253 7.77 11.96 21.51
C ALA A 253 6.93 11.70 22.75
N GLU A 254 7.57 11.36 23.87
CA GLU A 254 6.95 11.22 25.20
C GLU A 254 6.25 12.51 25.62
N GLN A 255 6.94 13.65 25.57
CA GLN A 255 6.38 14.95 25.94
C GLN A 255 5.19 15.35 25.04
N GLN A 256 5.31 15.15 23.73
CA GLN A 256 4.24 15.43 22.78
C GLN A 256 3.01 14.54 23.03
N GLY A 257 3.22 13.25 23.30
CA GLY A 257 2.17 12.32 23.69
C GLY A 257 1.47 12.75 24.97
N ARG A 258 2.23 13.04 26.04
CA ARG A 258 1.71 13.55 27.32
C ARG A 258 0.85 14.79 27.16
N ASN A 259 1.22 15.71 26.27
CA ASN A 259 0.47 16.95 26.06
C ASN A 259 -0.81 16.74 25.23
N ARG A 260 -0.86 15.71 24.39
CA ARG A 260 -1.92 15.51 23.39
C ARG A 260 -2.85 14.33 23.68
N ALA A 261 -2.52 13.48 24.64
CA ALA A 261 -3.26 12.28 25.03
C ALA A 261 -3.33 12.17 26.56
N ASN A 262 -3.95 13.15 27.21
CA ASN A 262 -4.02 13.30 28.67
C ASN A 262 -5.44 13.40 29.23
N ASN A 263 -6.47 13.34 28.38
CA ASN A 263 -7.86 13.45 28.83
C ASN A 263 -8.59 12.10 28.95
N ASN A 264 -7.86 10.99 28.84
CA ASN A 264 -8.38 9.63 28.91
C ASN A 264 -7.31 8.63 29.38
N GLU A 265 -7.75 7.52 29.94
CA GLU A 265 -6.88 6.46 30.50
C GLU A 265 -6.23 5.55 29.44
N PHE A 266 -6.67 5.65 28.19
CA PHE A 266 -6.19 4.80 27.09
C PHE A 266 -4.98 5.39 26.35
N TYR A 267 -4.52 6.59 26.72
CA TYR A 267 -3.50 7.35 26.00
C TYR A 267 -3.84 7.60 24.53
N ILE A 268 -5.13 7.71 24.21
CA ILE A 268 -5.62 8.05 22.88
C ILE A 268 -5.57 9.57 22.71
N TYR A 269 -5.22 10.04 21.51
CA TYR A 269 -5.22 11.46 21.16
C TYR A 269 -6.54 12.16 21.53
N ASN A 270 -6.44 13.26 22.28
CA ASN A 270 -7.55 13.95 22.94
C ASN A 270 -8.73 14.24 22.01
N GLU A 271 -8.47 14.82 20.83
CA GLU A 271 -9.54 15.19 19.88
C GLU A 271 -10.23 13.95 19.30
N TYR A 272 -9.46 12.90 19.01
CA TYR A 272 -9.99 11.65 18.50
C TYR A 272 -10.87 10.96 19.55
N PHE A 273 -10.37 10.87 20.78
CA PHE A 273 -11.12 10.30 21.89
C PHE A 273 -12.44 11.05 22.14
N ASN A 274 -12.39 12.39 22.22
CA ASN A 274 -13.57 13.22 22.43
C ASN A 274 -14.60 13.05 21.32
N LYS A 275 -14.14 12.98 20.07
CA LYS A 275 -15.01 12.91 18.89
C LYS A 275 -15.67 11.54 18.72
N TYR A 276 -14.92 10.46 18.96
CA TYR A 276 -15.36 9.11 18.58
C TYR A 276 -15.76 8.22 19.75
N PHE A 277 -15.20 8.41 20.95
CA PHE A 277 -15.32 7.45 22.05
C PHE A 277 -15.97 8.01 23.32
N LYS A 278 -15.68 9.25 23.71
CA LYS A 278 -16.05 9.80 25.03
C LYS A 278 -17.54 9.65 25.38
N SER A 279 -18.44 9.95 24.44
CA SER A 279 -19.89 9.84 24.67
C SER A 279 -20.42 8.41 24.59
N LYS A 280 -19.64 7.46 24.05
CA LYS A 280 -20.05 6.08 23.75
C LYS A 280 -19.32 5.02 24.58
N LEU A 281 -18.51 5.40 25.56
CA LEU A 281 -17.68 4.46 26.35
C LEU A 281 -18.49 3.27 26.87
N LYS A 282 -19.65 3.53 27.49
CA LYS A 282 -20.52 2.46 28.00
C LYS A 282 -20.96 1.46 26.92
N GLU A 283 -21.26 1.93 25.72
CA GLU A 283 -21.68 1.11 24.58
C GLU A 283 -20.50 0.32 23.97
N LEU A 284 -19.29 0.91 24.00
CA LEU A 284 -18.08 0.32 23.42
C LEU A 284 -17.44 -0.74 24.30
N LYS A 285 -17.76 -0.78 25.60
CA LYS A 285 -17.23 -1.81 26.50
C LYS A 285 -17.66 -3.21 26.02
N ASN A 286 -16.70 -4.07 25.74
CA ASN A 286 -16.89 -5.43 25.19
C ASN A 286 -17.63 -5.48 23.83
N SER A 287 -17.73 -4.36 23.09
CA SER A 287 -18.45 -4.33 21.81
C SER A 287 -17.84 -5.22 20.72
N SER A 288 -16.57 -5.61 20.89
CA SER A 288 -15.77 -6.39 19.93
C SER A 288 -15.31 -7.74 20.49
N GLN A 289 -15.92 -8.22 21.58
CA GLN A 289 -15.52 -9.49 22.23
C GLN A 289 -15.64 -10.73 21.33
N ASN A 290 -16.53 -10.68 20.34
CA ASN A 290 -16.81 -11.77 19.41
C ASN A 290 -16.10 -11.62 18.06
N THR A 291 -15.30 -10.56 17.87
CA THR A 291 -14.54 -10.37 16.63
C THR A 291 -13.54 -11.50 16.46
N ASP A 292 -13.58 -12.18 15.32
CA ASP A 292 -12.56 -13.16 14.96
C ASP A 292 -11.36 -12.43 14.35
N ILE A 293 -10.18 -12.66 14.89
CA ILE A 293 -8.92 -12.07 14.40
C ILE A 293 -7.92 -13.13 13.95
N LEU A 294 -8.31 -14.40 14.02
CA LEU A 294 -7.48 -15.54 13.69
C LEU A 294 -7.97 -16.25 12.42
N ASN A 295 -9.24 -16.09 12.03
CA ASN A 295 -9.79 -16.66 10.80
C ASN A 295 -10.32 -15.57 9.88
N SER A 296 -9.51 -15.17 8.91
CA SER A 296 -9.82 -14.12 7.95
C SER A 296 -9.25 -14.44 6.57
N GLY A 297 -9.96 -14.01 5.52
CA GLY A 297 -9.47 -14.09 4.14
C GLY A 297 -8.18 -13.28 3.92
N GLU A 298 -7.89 -12.30 4.79
CA GLU A 298 -6.66 -11.52 4.70
C GLU A 298 -5.40 -12.36 4.95
N PHE A 299 -5.48 -13.49 5.66
CA PHE A 299 -4.34 -14.42 5.76
C PHE A 299 -4.00 -15.08 4.41
N GLU A 300 -4.99 -15.33 3.57
CA GLU A 300 -4.79 -15.84 2.21
C GLU A 300 -4.25 -14.73 1.30
N ASP A 301 -4.79 -13.52 1.42
CA ASP A 301 -4.33 -12.35 0.68
C ASP A 301 -2.87 -11.98 1.03
N LEU A 302 -2.47 -12.09 2.30
CA LEU A 302 -1.09 -11.95 2.75
C LEU A 302 -0.19 -13.03 2.13
N ASN A 303 -0.60 -14.30 2.16
CA ASN A 303 0.16 -15.38 1.54
C ASN A 303 0.33 -15.18 0.03
N LEU A 304 -0.71 -14.73 -0.66
CA LEU A 304 -0.67 -14.42 -2.08
C LEU A 304 0.28 -13.25 -2.38
N MET A 305 0.24 -12.20 -1.56
CA MET A 305 1.19 -11.09 -1.68
C MET A 305 2.64 -11.55 -1.51
N LEU A 306 2.91 -12.42 -0.52
CA LEU A 306 4.25 -13.00 -0.30
C LEU A 306 4.70 -13.88 -1.48
N ASP A 307 3.79 -14.64 -2.10
CA ASP A 307 4.06 -15.40 -3.34
C ASP A 307 4.43 -14.45 -4.49
N ILE A 308 3.73 -13.32 -4.64
CA ILE A 308 4.06 -12.30 -5.65
C ILE A 308 5.45 -11.71 -5.39
N CYS A 309 5.76 -11.34 -4.13
CA CYS A 309 7.09 -10.84 -3.76
C CYS A 309 8.20 -11.82 -4.16
N LYS A 310 8.01 -13.12 -3.92
CA LYS A 310 8.95 -14.17 -4.34
C LYS A 310 9.10 -14.25 -5.84
N ASP A 311 7.99 -14.24 -6.57
CA ASP A 311 7.99 -14.36 -8.03
C ASP A 311 8.76 -13.22 -8.71
N ILE A 312 8.67 -12.01 -8.15
CA ILE A 312 9.33 -10.82 -8.70
C ILE A 312 10.65 -10.47 -7.99
N ASN A 313 11.10 -11.31 -7.05
CA ASN A 313 12.30 -11.07 -6.23
C ASN A 313 12.29 -9.70 -5.49
N PHE A 314 11.11 -9.23 -5.07
CA PHE A 314 10.98 -8.06 -4.20
C PHE A 314 11.17 -8.48 -2.74
N LYS A 315 11.97 -7.73 -1.98
CA LYS A 315 12.43 -8.11 -0.62
C LYS A 315 12.02 -7.07 0.42
N PRO A 316 10.71 -6.86 0.67
CA PRO A 316 10.29 -5.94 1.70
C PRO A 316 10.60 -6.48 3.09
N VAL A 317 10.92 -5.58 4.01
CA VAL A 317 10.89 -5.83 5.44
C VAL A 317 9.48 -5.52 5.95
N PHE A 318 8.94 -6.41 6.78
CA PHE A 318 7.61 -6.28 7.34
C PHE A 318 7.67 -5.64 8.73
N ILE A 319 6.78 -4.69 8.99
CA ILE A 319 6.54 -4.10 10.30
C ILE A 319 5.15 -4.53 10.74
N LEU A 320 5.05 -5.36 11.78
CA LEU A 320 3.78 -5.77 12.36
C LEU A 320 3.46 -4.88 13.56
N MET A 321 2.53 -3.94 13.34
CA MET A 321 2.12 -2.97 14.36
C MET A 321 1.42 -3.65 15.54
N PRO A 322 1.60 -3.13 16.77
CA PRO A 322 0.75 -3.52 17.88
C PRO A 322 -0.61 -2.84 17.77
N THR A 323 -1.52 -3.20 18.67
CA THR A 323 -2.72 -2.42 18.95
C THR A 323 -2.53 -1.58 20.22
N ASN A 324 -3.44 -0.64 20.48
CA ASN A 324 -3.49 -0.04 21.81
C ASN A 324 -4.11 -1.05 22.77
N GLY A 325 -3.27 -1.78 23.53
CA GLY A 325 -3.70 -2.87 24.39
C GLY A 325 -4.77 -2.46 25.39
N ARG A 326 -4.65 -1.26 25.99
CA ARG A 326 -5.65 -0.73 26.94
C ARG A 326 -7.02 -0.56 26.28
N TRP A 327 -7.03 -0.01 25.06
CA TRP A 327 -8.27 0.16 24.30
C TRP A 327 -8.86 -1.18 23.85
N TYR A 328 -8.02 -2.10 23.40
CA TYR A 328 -8.44 -3.41 22.90
C TYR A 328 -9.00 -4.30 24.02
N ASP A 329 -8.40 -4.24 25.20
CA ASP A 329 -8.93 -4.88 26.42
C ASP A 329 -10.31 -4.30 26.78
N TYR A 330 -10.49 -2.98 26.66
CA TYR A 330 -11.77 -2.32 26.96
C TYR A 330 -12.91 -2.73 26.03
N ILE A 331 -12.65 -2.81 24.73
CA ILE A 331 -13.64 -3.25 23.73
C ILE A 331 -13.79 -4.77 23.67
N GLY A 332 -13.01 -5.53 24.47
CA GLY A 332 -13.19 -6.96 24.69
C GLY A 332 -12.41 -7.89 23.74
N ILE A 333 -11.51 -7.37 22.90
CA ILE A 333 -10.67 -8.24 22.05
C ILE A 333 -9.59 -8.86 22.93
N ASN A 334 -9.71 -10.16 23.24
CA ASN A 334 -8.85 -10.86 24.19
C ASN A 334 -7.34 -10.77 23.87
N LYS A 335 -6.52 -10.48 24.88
CA LYS A 335 -5.06 -10.34 24.79
C LYS A 335 -4.35 -11.58 24.25
N ASP A 336 -4.72 -12.77 24.71
CA ASP A 336 -4.09 -14.02 24.27
C ASP A 336 -4.38 -14.29 22.79
N LYS A 337 -5.60 -13.97 22.32
CA LYS A 337 -5.93 -14.00 20.89
C LYS A 337 -5.08 -13.01 20.07
N ARG A 338 -4.81 -11.81 20.60
CA ARG A 338 -3.92 -10.84 19.93
C ARG A 338 -2.47 -11.36 19.85
N ALA A 339 -1.95 -11.95 20.92
CA ALA A 339 -0.65 -12.60 20.92
C ALA A 339 -0.58 -13.77 19.92
N GLU A 340 -1.62 -14.60 19.83
CA GLU A 340 -1.71 -15.65 18.83
C GLU A 340 -1.72 -15.08 17.40
N PHE A 341 -2.44 -13.98 17.18
CA PHE A 341 -2.47 -13.26 15.90
C PHE A 341 -1.06 -12.82 15.48
N TYR A 342 -0.31 -12.15 16.36
CA TYR A 342 1.04 -11.67 16.06
C TYR A 342 1.99 -12.81 15.73
N LYS A 343 1.93 -13.90 16.51
CA LYS A 343 2.68 -15.13 16.25
C LYS A 343 2.32 -15.73 14.88
N LYS A 344 1.02 -15.81 14.56
CA LYS A 344 0.53 -16.39 13.29
C LYS A 344 1.02 -15.59 12.09
N VAL A 345 0.83 -14.27 12.08
CA VAL A 345 1.28 -13.39 10.99
C VAL A 345 2.79 -13.46 10.83
N SER A 346 3.54 -13.31 11.93
CA SER A 346 5.01 -13.38 11.89
C SER A 346 5.51 -14.72 11.34
N ASN A 347 4.87 -15.83 11.73
CA ASN A 347 5.22 -17.15 11.23
C ASN A 347 4.93 -17.31 9.73
N ILE A 348 3.82 -16.77 9.22
CA ILE A 348 3.50 -16.79 7.78
C ILE A 348 4.60 -16.06 7.00
N ILE A 349 4.99 -14.86 7.44
CA ILE A 349 6.00 -14.04 6.79
C ILE A 349 7.38 -14.72 6.82
N ARG A 350 7.81 -15.20 8.00
CA ARG A 350 9.11 -15.88 8.19
C ARG A 350 9.20 -17.21 7.44
N LYS A 351 8.13 -18.02 7.41
CA LYS A 351 8.09 -19.27 6.62
C LYS A 351 8.22 -19.00 5.12
N LYS A 352 7.79 -17.83 4.65
CA LYS A 352 8.02 -17.38 3.28
C LYS A 352 9.42 -16.77 3.09
N GLY A 353 10.27 -16.70 4.11
CA GLY A 353 11.65 -16.24 4.00
C GLY A 353 11.81 -14.72 4.00
N PHE A 354 10.82 -13.99 4.52
CA PHE A 354 10.87 -12.54 4.68
C PHE A 354 11.11 -12.15 6.14
N GLU A 355 11.73 -10.99 6.33
CA GLU A 355 12.00 -10.43 7.65
C GLU A 355 10.78 -9.68 8.18
N VAL A 356 10.49 -9.85 9.47
CA VAL A 356 9.39 -9.19 10.17
C VAL A 356 9.82 -8.74 11.55
N TYR A 357 9.64 -7.45 11.80
CA TYR A 357 9.72 -6.84 13.12
C TYR A 357 8.30 -6.72 13.66
N SER A 358 8.01 -7.49 14.70
CA SER A 358 6.75 -7.39 15.43
C SER A 358 6.97 -6.53 16.66
N TYR A 359 6.02 -5.65 16.94
CA TYR A 359 6.07 -4.71 18.06
C TYR A 359 5.01 -5.02 19.12
N GLU A 360 4.60 -6.28 19.23
CA GLU A 360 3.56 -6.74 20.16
C GLU A 360 3.90 -6.43 21.63
N GLU A 361 5.18 -6.39 21.98
CA GLU A 361 5.63 -6.04 23.33
C GLU A 361 5.26 -4.60 23.73
N TYR A 362 4.98 -3.73 22.76
CA TYR A 362 4.65 -2.32 22.98
C TYR A 362 3.14 -2.03 23.06
N GLU A 363 2.26 -3.04 23.07
CA GLU A 363 0.80 -2.82 23.15
C GLU A 363 0.37 -1.91 24.31
N TYR A 364 1.09 -1.97 25.42
CA TYR A 364 0.79 -1.21 26.64
C TYR A 364 1.74 -0.04 26.86
N GLU A 365 2.65 0.25 25.93
CA GLU A 365 3.56 1.39 26.02
C GLU A 365 2.81 2.69 25.74
N PRO A 366 2.75 3.65 26.70
CA PRO A 366 2.10 4.93 26.46
C PRO A 366 2.67 5.65 25.24
N TYR A 367 1.79 6.26 24.45
CA TYR A 367 2.13 7.06 23.27
C TYR A 367 2.77 6.28 22.10
N PHE A 368 2.88 4.95 22.21
CA PHE A 368 3.28 4.08 21.09
C PHE A 368 2.20 4.06 20.01
N MET A 369 0.94 4.05 20.41
CA MET A 369 -0.23 4.21 19.53
C MET A 369 -0.80 5.62 19.68
N LYS A 370 -1.21 6.24 18.57
CA LYS A 370 -1.87 7.56 18.57
C LYS A 370 -3.35 7.47 18.95
N ASP A 371 -3.97 6.38 18.52
CA ASP A 371 -5.36 6.05 18.76
C ASP A 371 -5.49 4.54 19.02
N GLY A 372 -6.66 3.95 18.79
CA GLY A 372 -6.86 2.52 18.99
C GLY A 372 -6.02 1.64 18.05
N MET A 373 -5.68 2.14 16.85
CA MET A 373 -5.18 1.30 15.74
C MET A 373 -3.96 1.84 15.00
N HIS A 374 -3.67 3.14 15.06
CA HIS A 374 -2.54 3.73 14.33
C HIS A 374 -1.35 4.01 15.25
N LEU A 375 -0.13 3.80 14.71
CA LEU A 375 1.12 4.17 15.39
C LEU A 375 1.13 5.65 15.74
N GLY A 376 1.64 5.95 16.93
CA GLY A 376 1.81 7.27 17.49
C GLY A 376 3.26 7.72 17.54
N TRP A 377 3.54 8.63 18.47
CA TRP A 377 4.82 9.32 18.55
C TRP A 377 5.99 8.34 18.74
N LYS A 378 5.93 7.46 19.74
CA LYS A 378 6.98 6.45 19.96
C LYS A 378 6.93 5.33 18.93
N GLY A 379 5.73 4.97 18.48
CA GLY A 379 5.54 3.88 17.53
C GLY A 379 6.23 4.16 16.20
N TRP A 380 6.01 5.35 15.64
CA TRP A 380 6.68 5.73 14.40
C TRP A 380 8.19 5.92 14.57
N LEU A 381 8.68 6.47 15.69
CA LEU A 381 10.13 6.51 15.94
C LEU A 381 10.77 5.12 15.97
N THR A 382 10.08 4.14 16.55
CA THR A 382 10.55 2.75 16.59
C THR A 382 10.61 2.14 15.18
N VAL A 383 9.65 2.48 14.32
CA VAL A 383 9.71 2.15 12.88
C VAL A 383 10.88 2.85 12.21
N ASP A 384 11.05 4.16 12.42
CA ASP A 384 12.12 4.94 11.80
C ASP A 384 13.51 4.44 12.24
N GLU A 385 13.67 4.03 13.49
CA GLU A 385 14.92 3.47 13.99
C GLU A 385 15.22 2.11 13.33
N THR A 386 14.21 1.27 13.20
CA THR A 386 14.31 -0.02 12.48
C THR A 386 14.66 0.19 11.02
N ILE A 387 14.00 1.13 10.33
CA ILE A 387 14.32 1.53 8.97
C ILE A 387 15.76 2.05 8.88
N SER A 388 16.17 2.93 9.79
CA SER A 388 17.51 3.51 9.79
C SER A 388 18.59 2.45 9.93
N LYS A 389 18.38 1.45 10.81
CA LYS A 389 19.28 0.31 11.04
C LYS A 389 19.30 -0.63 9.82
N TYR A 390 18.14 -1.01 9.29
CA TYR A 390 18.02 -1.99 8.21
C TYR A 390 18.48 -1.47 6.83
N TYR A 391 18.30 -0.17 6.59
CA TYR A 391 18.71 0.52 5.36
C TYR A 391 19.97 1.36 5.55
N LYS A 392 20.70 1.17 6.66
CA LYS A 392 21.99 1.79 6.85
C LYS A 392 22.87 1.38 5.67
N LYS A 393 23.43 2.38 4.99
CA LYS A 393 24.49 2.18 3.99
C LYS A 393 25.52 1.27 4.66
N ASP A 394 25.86 0.13 4.06
CA ASP A 394 27.03 -0.63 4.48
C ASP A 394 28.19 0.37 4.55
N ARG A 395 28.57 0.76 5.77
CA ARG A 395 29.80 1.53 5.99
C ARG A 395 30.90 0.49 5.82
N LYS A 396 31.25 0.23 4.57
CA LYS A 396 32.58 -0.30 4.26
C LYS A 396 33.60 0.79 4.51
#